data_AF-A0A447JP88-F1
#
_entry.id   AF-A0A447JP88-F1
#
_cell.length_a   1.000
_cell.length_b   1.000
_cell.length_c   1.000
_cell.angle_alpha   90.00
_cell.angle_beta   90.00
_cell.angle_gamma   90.00
#
_symmetry.space_group_name_H-M   'P 1'
#
loop_
_entity.id
_entity.type
_entity.pdbx_description
1 polymer ?
#
loop_
_entity_poly.entity_id
_entity_poly.type
_entity_poly.pdbx_seq_one_letter_code
_entity_poly.pdbx_strand_id
1 'polypeptide(L)'
;MEKHFVGSEIGQLRSVMLHRPNLSLKRLTPSNCQELLFDDVLSVERAGEEHDIFANTLRQQGIEVLLLTDLLTQTLDVADAKAWLLDTQISDYRLGPTFAADIRAWLADMPHRELARHLSGGLTYGEIPASIKNMVVDTHDINDFIMKPLPNHLFTRDTSCWIYNGVSINPMAKPARQRETNNLRAIYRWHPQFAGGDFIKYFGDEDINYDHATLEGGDVLVIGAARC
;
A
#
# COMPACT_ATOMS: atom_id res chain seq x y z
N MET A 1 22.21 -13.97 11.28
CA MET A 1 21.19 -13.14 11.96
C MET A 1 20.04 -13.02 10.98
N GLU A 2 18.83 -13.43 11.36
CA GLU A 2 17.66 -13.34 10.46
C GLU A 2 17.47 -11.88 10.05
N LYS A 3 17.34 -11.62 8.74
CA LYS A 3 17.32 -10.27 8.18
C LYS A 3 16.07 -9.49 8.62
N HIS A 4 14.98 -10.19 8.89
CA HIS A 4 13.69 -9.62 9.29
C HIS A 4 13.16 -10.40 10.50
N PHE A 5 13.06 -9.72 11.64
CA PHE A 5 12.65 -10.35 12.89
C PHE A 5 12.03 -9.31 13.83
N VAL A 6 10.84 -9.59 14.35
CA VAL A 6 10.18 -8.79 15.39
C VAL A 6 9.90 -9.68 16.59
N GLY A 7 10.78 -9.61 17.59
CA GLY A 7 10.70 -10.45 18.78
C GLY A 7 10.05 -9.83 20.00
N SER A 8 9.80 -8.51 20.00
CA SER A 8 9.08 -7.83 21.09
C SER A 8 8.63 -6.42 20.69
N GLU A 9 7.60 -5.87 21.34
CA GLU A 9 7.16 -4.47 21.19
C GLU A 9 8.10 -3.44 21.85
N ILE A 10 8.96 -3.89 22.78
CA ILE A 10 9.83 -3.03 23.60
C ILE A 10 11.33 -3.22 23.32
N GLY A 11 11.68 -4.13 22.41
CA GLY A 11 13.05 -4.38 22.03
C GLY A 11 13.66 -3.22 21.26
N GLN A 12 14.99 -3.23 21.10
CA GLN A 12 15.67 -2.23 20.27
C GLN A 12 15.18 -2.34 18.82
N LEU A 13 14.47 -1.31 18.36
CA LEU A 13 14.05 -1.19 16.97
C LEU A 13 15.27 -1.00 16.07
N ARG A 14 15.35 -1.76 14.97
CA ARG A 14 16.46 -1.70 14.00
C ARG A 14 16.02 -1.22 12.62
N SER A 15 14.81 -1.59 12.21
CA SER A 15 14.24 -1.22 10.92
C SER A 15 12.72 -1.04 11.07
N VAL A 16 12.13 -0.11 10.32
CA VAL A 16 10.69 0.19 10.36
C VAL A 16 10.20 0.65 8.99
N MET A 17 8.99 0.22 8.62
CA MET A 17 8.32 0.67 7.41
C MET A 17 7.32 1.78 7.70
N LEU A 18 7.44 2.92 7.02
CA LEU A 18 6.55 4.07 7.12
C LEU A 18 5.97 4.45 5.75
N HIS A 19 4.88 5.21 5.72
CA HIS A 19 4.34 5.78 4.49
C HIS A 19 4.14 7.29 4.65
N ARG A 20 4.90 8.07 3.87
CA ARG A 20 4.83 9.52 3.93
C ARG A 20 3.51 10.02 3.29
N PRO A 21 2.73 10.88 3.98
CA PRO A 21 1.59 11.61 3.42
C PRO A 21 1.85 12.17 2.02
N ASN A 22 0.95 11.88 1.07
CA ASN A 22 1.04 12.35 -0.30
C ASN A 22 -0.34 12.38 -0.99
N LEU A 23 -0.41 11.89 -2.24
CA LEU A 23 -1.54 12.02 -3.15
C LEU A 23 -2.85 11.44 -2.60
N SER A 24 -2.81 10.31 -1.88
CA SER A 24 -4.02 9.70 -1.31
C SER A 24 -4.76 10.65 -0.37
N LEU A 25 -4.03 11.34 0.51
CA LEU A 25 -4.61 12.32 1.43
C LEU A 25 -5.05 13.61 0.71
N LYS A 26 -4.39 14.01 -0.38
CA LYS A 26 -4.81 15.18 -1.17
C LYS A 26 -6.16 15.00 -1.85
N ARG A 27 -6.62 13.75 -1.99
CA ARG A 27 -7.90 13.39 -2.62
C ARG A 27 -9.02 13.21 -1.60
N LEU A 28 -8.74 13.39 -0.31
CA LEU A 28 -9.78 13.43 0.71
C LEU A 28 -10.59 14.71 0.56
N THR A 29 -11.90 14.55 0.56
CA THR A 29 -12.89 15.63 0.60
C THR A 29 -13.81 15.38 1.79
N PRO A 30 -14.51 16.42 2.28
CA PRO A 30 -15.53 16.23 3.32
C PRO A 30 -16.63 15.23 2.93
N SER A 31 -16.87 15.05 1.63
CA SER A 31 -17.89 14.11 1.12
C SER A 31 -17.42 12.67 1.01
N ASN A 32 -16.10 12.39 0.95
CA ASN A 32 -15.57 11.04 0.74
C ASN A 32 -14.74 10.48 1.91
N CYS A 33 -14.36 11.30 2.89
CA CYS A 33 -13.42 10.90 3.95
C CYS A 33 -13.94 9.71 4.76
N GLN A 34 -15.23 9.71 5.14
CA GLN A 34 -15.84 8.62 5.89
C GLN A 34 -15.87 7.30 5.10
N GLU A 35 -16.14 7.36 3.80
CA GLU A 35 -16.11 6.17 2.93
C GLU A 35 -14.69 5.59 2.83
N LEU A 36 -13.68 6.47 2.82
CA LEU A 36 -12.27 6.12 2.80
C LEU A 36 -11.68 5.86 4.20
N LEU A 37 -12.53 5.81 5.23
CA LEU A 37 -12.20 5.50 6.63
C LEU A 37 -11.18 6.48 7.23
N PHE A 38 -11.33 7.75 6.89
CA PHE A 38 -10.49 8.82 7.40
C PHE A 38 -11.37 9.88 8.06
N ASP A 39 -10.98 10.33 9.26
CA ASP A 39 -11.86 11.15 10.10
C ASP A 39 -12.11 12.55 9.51
N ASP A 40 -11.05 13.20 8.98
CA ASP A 40 -11.14 14.55 8.44
C ASP A 40 -10.06 14.83 7.38
N VAL A 41 -10.24 15.91 6.62
CA VAL A 41 -9.26 16.38 5.63
C VAL A 41 -8.07 17.03 6.34
N LEU A 42 -6.85 16.60 5.99
CA LEU A 42 -5.62 17.10 6.58
C LEU A 42 -4.90 18.12 5.68
N SER A 43 -4.13 19.02 6.30
CA SER A 43 -3.07 19.74 5.58
C SER A 43 -1.95 18.77 5.22
N VAL A 44 -1.94 18.29 3.98
CA VAL A 44 -1.00 17.26 3.52
C VAL A 44 0.46 17.73 3.56
N GLU A 45 0.69 19.02 3.31
CA GLU A 45 2.04 19.61 3.40
C GLU A 45 2.57 19.53 4.83
N ARG A 46 1.79 20.03 5.80
CA ARG A 46 2.14 19.97 7.22
C ARG A 46 2.26 18.53 7.73
N ALA A 47 1.34 17.65 7.34
CA ALA A 47 1.44 16.23 7.70
C ALA A 47 2.70 15.58 7.13
N GLY A 48 3.14 15.99 5.93
CA GLY A 48 4.40 15.59 5.34
C GLY A 48 5.62 16.07 6.14
N GLU A 49 5.62 17.33 6.58
CA GLU A 49 6.68 17.90 7.43
C GLU A 49 6.77 17.18 8.78
N GLU A 50 5.63 16.96 9.45
CA GLU A 50 5.55 16.24 10.72
C GLU A 50 6.04 14.79 10.57
N HIS A 51 5.67 14.11 9.47
CA HIS A 51 6.17 12.79 9.14
C HIS A 51 7.69 12.79 8.87
N ASP A 52 8.23 13.81 8.20
CA ASP A 52 9.67 13.90 7.93
C ASP A 52 10.46 14.10 9.23
N ILE A 53 9.95 14.90 10.17
CA ILE A 53 10.52 15.03 11.52
C ILE A 53 10.53 13.66 12.20
N PHE A 54 9.40 12.96 12.22
CA PHE A 54 9.28 11.62 12.82
C PHE A 54 10.28 10.62 12.23
N ALA A 55 10.34 10.52 10.89
CA ALA A 55 11.27 9.62 10.20
C ALA A 55 12.74 9.98 10.50
N ASN A 56 13.07 11.28 10.55
CA ASN A 56 14.43 11.72 10.85
C ASN A 56 14.83 11.47 12.31
N THR A 57 13.90 11.62 13.27
CA THR A 57 14.14 11.24 14.66
C THR A 57 14.51 9.77 14.78
N LEU A 58 13.81 8.87 14.07
CA LEU A 58 14.13 7.44 14.05
C LEU A 58 15.52 7.17 13.44
N ARG A 59 15.83 7.80 12.28
CA ARG A 59 17.15 7.67 11.64
C ARG A 59 18.30 8.14 12.53
N GLN A 60 18.10 9.22 13.29
CA GLN A 60 19.09 9.73 14.25
C GLN A 60 19.38 8.72 15.38
N GLN A 61 18.44 7.83 15.70
CA GLN A 61 18.64 6.72 16.63
C GLN A 61 19.27 5.49 15.96
N GLY A 62 19.73 5.60 14.72
CA GLY A 62 20.34 4.51 13.96
C GLY A 62 19.32 3.49 13.41
N ILE A 63 18.03 3.83 13.38
CA ILE A 63 16.98 2.96 12.85
C ILE A 63 16.90 3.13 11.34
N GLU A 64 16.90 2.03 10.61
CA GLU A 64 16.62 2.02 9.17
C GLU A 64 15.14 2.33 8.93
N VAL A 65 14.86 3.42 8.21
CA VAL A 65 13.48 3.81 7.88
C VAL A 65 13.22 3.52 6.41
N LEU A 66 12.36 2.53 6.16
CA LEU A 66 11.92 2.10 4.84
C LEU A 66 10.63 2.83 4.49
N LEU A 67 10.63 3.61 3.41
CA LEU A 67 9.40 4.27 2.94
C LEU A 67 8.67 3.35 1.97
N LEU A 68 7.39 3.06 2.24
CA LEU A 68 6.55 2.18 1.42
C LEU A 68 6.56 2.59 -0.05
N THR A 69 6.46 3.89 -0.34
CA THR A 69 6.48 4.40 -1.72
C THR A 69 7.82 4.13 -2.42
N ASP A 70 8.93 4.19 -1.68
CA ASP A 70 10.26 3.91 -2.23
C ASP A 70 10.43 2.41 -2.49
N LEU A 71 10.00 1.57 -1.54
CA LEU A 71 9.96 0.11 -1.70
C LEU A 71 9.08 -0.28 -2.89
N LEU A 72 7.90 0.32 -3.03
CA LEU A 72 7.01 0.06 -4.15
C LEU A 72 7.63 0.51 -5.47
N THR A 73 8.28 1.68 -5.50
CA THR A 73 9.00 2.17 -6.69
C THR A 73 10.07 1.18 -7.13
N GLN A 74 10.91 0.70 -6.21
CA GLN A 74 11.95 -0.28 -6.48
C GLN A 74 11.37 -1.66 -6.87
N THR A 75 10.21 -2.03 -6.33
CA THR A 75 9.51 -3.26 -6.69
C THR A 75 9.04 -3.22 -8.14
N LEU A 76 8.62 -2.05 -8.64
CA LEU A 76 8.16 -1.88 -10.02
C LEU A 76 9.29 -2.01 -11.06
N ASP A 77 10.57 -2.01 -10.65
CA ASP A 77 11.69 -2.37 -11.54
C ASP A 77 11.65 -3.85 -11.95
N VAL A 78 10.93 -4.70 -11.21
CA VAL A 78 10.69 -6.10 -11.56
C VAL A 78 9.45 -6.18 -12.46
N ALA A 79 9.65 -6.56 -13.73
CA ALA A 79 8.59 -6.60 -14.74
C ALA A 79 7.38 -7.44 -14.31
N ASP A 80 7.61 -8.61 -13.72
CA ASP A 80 6.54 -9.48 -13.21
C ASP A 80 5.73 -8.83 -12.09
N ALA A 81 6.38 -8.09 -11.19
CA ALA A 81 5.71 -7.39 -10.10
C ALA A 81 4.84 -6.24 -10.62
N LYS A 82 5.36 -5.48 -11.59
CA LYS A 82 4.63 -4.41 -12.26
C LYS A 82 3.41 -4.93 -13.00
N ALA A 83 3.56 -6.00 -13.77
CA ALA A 83 2.45 -6.64 -14.48
C ALA A 83 1.38 -7.13 -13.51
N TRP A 84 1.78 -7.82 -12.44
CA TRP A 84 0.86 -8.33 -11.41
C TRP A 84 0.10 -7.20 -10.70
N LEU A 85 0.79 -6.11 -10.31
CA LEU A 85 0.16 -4.96 -9.66
C LEU A 85 -0.87 -4.29 -10.56
N LEU A 86 -0.54 -4.08 -11.84
CA LEU A 86 -1.46 -3.46 -12.80
C LEU A 86 -2.70 -4.33 -13.04
N ASP A 87 -2.53 -5.63 -13.18
CA ASP A 87 -3.65 -6.56 -13.38
C ASP A 87 -4.56 -6.62 -12.14
N THR A 88 -3.95 -6.74 -10.96
CA THR A 88 -4.68 -6.84 -9.68
C THR A 88 -5.41 -5.54 -9.31
N GLN A 89 -4.83 -4.38 -9.62
CA GLN A 89 -5.38 -3.08 -9.24
C GLN A 89 -6.38 -2.53 -10.28
N ILE A 90 -6.20 -2.85 -11.56
CA ILE A 90 -7.04 -2.41 -12.68
C ILE A 90 -7.89 -3.58 -13.19
N SER A 91 -9.03 -3.80 -12.53
CA SER A 91 -9.90 -4.96 -12.78
C SER A 91 -10.70 -4.86 -14.09
N ASP A 92 -10.66 -5.94 -14.88
CA ASP A 92 -11.51 -6.14 -16.07
C ASP A 92 -13.01 -6.11 -15.73
N TYR A 93 -13.39 -6.63 -14.56
CA TYR A 93 -14.79 -6.70 -14.15
C TYR A 93 -15.37 -5.33 -13.81
N ARG A 94 -14.54 -4.43 -13.27
CA ARG A 94 -14.97 -3.07 -12.90
C ARG A 94 -15.01 -2.12 -14.10
N LEU A 95 -14.05 -2.25 -15.01
CA LEU A 95 -13.83 -1.26 -16.08
C LEU A 95 -14.23 -1.77 -17.47
N GLY A 96 -14.43 -3.08 -17.62
CA GLY A 96 -14.51 -3.75 -18.91
C GLY A 96 -13.11 -4.02 -19.49
N PRO A 97 -12.91 -5.15 -20.18
CA PRO A 97 -11.57 -5.62 -20.57
C PRO A 97 -10.83 -4.67 -21.51
N THR A 98 -11.53 -4.04 -22.45
CA THR A 98 -10.91 -3.08 -23.39
C THR A 98 -10.39 -1.84 -22.68
N PHE A 99 -11.23 -1.21 -21.84
CA PHE A 99 -10.83 0.00 -21.12
C PHE A 99 -9.75 -0.29 -20.07
N ALA A 100 -9.88 -1.42 -19.35
CA ALA A 100 -8.86 -1.87 -18.40
C ALA A 100 -7.50 -2.07 -19.08
N ALA A 101 -7.47 -2.70 -20.26
CA ALA A 101 -6.25 -2.89 -21.04
C ALA A 101 -5.59 -1.56 -21.44
N ASP A 102 -6.36 -0.59 -21.94
CA ASP A 102 -5.85 0.74 -22.30
C ASP A 102 -5.26 1.47 -21.09
N ILE A 103 -5.94 1.42 -19.94
CA ILE A 103 -5.45 2.02 -18.69
C ILE A 103 -4.17 1.33 -18.20
N ARG A 104 -4.11 -0.01 -18.22
CA ARG A 104 -2.89 -0.75 -17.83
C ARG A 104 -1.72 -0.40 -18.74
N ALA A 105 -1.94 -0.33 -20.06
CA ALA A 105 -0.89 0.03 -21.01
C ALA A 105 -0.34 1.44 -20.74
N TRP A 106 -1.23 2.41 -20.56
CA TRP A 106 -0.83 3.77 -20.23
C TRP A 106 -0.08 3.89 -18.89
N LEU A 107 -0.57 3.22 -17.84
CA LEU A 107 0.10 3.19 -16.54
C LEU A 107 1.46 2.46 -16.62
N ALA A 108 1.59 1.44 -17.47
CA ALA A 108 2.82 0.69 -17.65
C ALA A 108 3.95 1.55 -18.27
N ASP A 109 3.62 2.55 -19.08
CA ASP A 109 4.61 3.45 -19.68
C ASP A 109 5.07 4.58 -18.74
N MET A 110 4.43 4.73 -17.58
CA MET A 110 4.82 5.76 -16.61
C MET A 110 6.16 5.47 -15.92
N PRO A 111 6.91 6.52 -15.51
CA PRO A 111 8.01 6.37 -14.58
C PRO A 111 7.57 5.66 -13.30
N HIS A 112 8.38 4.72 -12.80
CA HIS A 112 8.00 3.85 -11.68
C HIS A 112 7.62 4.62 -10.41
N ARG A 113 8.29 5.76 -10.14
CA ARG A 113 7.96 6.63 -9.01
C ARG A 113 6.57 7.24 -9.13
N GLU A 114 6.16 7.59 -10.34
CA GLU A 114 4.84 8.15 -10.61
C GLU A 114 3.76 7.06 -10.56
N LEU A 115 4.05 5.89 -11.13
CA LEU A 115 3.17 4.73 -11.03
C LEU A 115 2.95 4.32 -9.57
N ALA A 116 4.00 4.22 -8.74
CA ALA A 116 3.87 3.94 -7.31
C ALA A 116 3.00 4.98 -6.58
N ARG A 117 3.13 6.26 -6.97
CA ARG A 117 2.30 7.35 -6.45
C ARG A 117 0.83 7.15 -6.80
N HIS A 118 0.50 6.69 -8.00
CA HIS A 118 -0.89 6.37 -8.38
C HIS A 118 -1.41 5.09 -7.72
N LEU A 119 -0.61 4.04 -7.61
CA LEU A 119 -1.03 2.77 -6.98
C LEU A 119 -1.44 2.95 -5.51
N SER A 120 -0.80 3.88 -4.79
CA SER A 120 -1.21 4.27 -3.43
C SER A 120 -2.21 5.43 -3.43
N GLY A 121 -2.01 6.40 -4.31
CA GLY A 121 -2.70 7.68 -4.31
C GLY A 121 -3.99 7.72 -5.12
N GLY A 122 -4.34 6.69 -5.87
CA GLY A 122 -5.49 6.65 -6.75
C GLY A 122 -5.29 7.39 -8.09
N LEU A 123 -6.26 7.17 -8.98
CA LEU A 123 -6.34 7.70 -10.34
C LEU A 123 -7.78 8.10 -10.64
N THR A 124 -7.99 9.34 -11.08
CA THR A 124 -9.30 9.84 -11.52
C THR A 124 -9.47 9.75 -13.03
N TYR A 125 -10.73 9.83 -13.49
CA TYR A 125 -11.03 9.92 -14.92
C TYR A 125 -10.47 11.18 -15.56
N GLY A 126 -10.36 12.30 -14.84
CA GLY A 126 -9.77 13.53 -15.36
C GLY A 126 -8.25 13.50 -15.59
N GLU A 127 -7.56 12.47 -15.10
CA GLU A 127 -6.10 12.33 -15.24
C GLU A 127 -5.69 11.47 -16.46
N ILE A 128 -6.63 10.73 -17.06
CA ILE A 128 -6.30 9.88 -18.20
C ILE A 128 -6.11 10.71 -19.48
N PRO A 129 -5.26 10.29 -20.42
CA PRO A 129 -5.07 10.99 -21.67
C PRO A 129 -6.35 11.04 -22.50
N ALA A 130 -6.61 12.17 -23.16
CA ALA A 130 -7.77 12.35 -24.05
C ALA A 130 -7.78 11.39 -25.26
N SER A 131 -6.68 10.68 -25.53
CA SER A 131 -6.60 9.62 -26.53
C SER A 131 -7.30 8.33 -26.09
N ILE A 132 -7.46 8.08 -24.79
CA ILE A 132 -8.21 6.93 -24.27
C ILE A 132 -9.69 7.28 -24.26
N LYS A 133 -10.41 6.89 -25.32
CA LYS A 133 -11.85 7.15 -25.47
C LYS A 133 -12.65 5.89 -25.18
N ASN A 134 -13.57 5.96 -24.23
CA ASN A 134 -14.47 4.87 -23.91
C ASN A 134 -15.80 5.44 -23.39
N MET A 135 -16.93 4.82 -23.71
CA MET A 135 -18.24 5.24 -23.20
C MET A 135 -18.29 5.28 -21.66
N VAL A 136 -17.53 4.40 -20.99
CA VAL A 136 -17.41 4.41 -19.52
C VAL A 136 -16.84 5.74 -19.03
N VAL A 137 -15.92 6.38 -19.77
CA VAL A 137 -15.38 7.69 -19.40
C VAL A 137 -16.47 8.76 -19.46
N ASP A 138 -17.32 8.72 -20.48
CA ASP A 138 -18.37 9.72 -20.70
C ASP A 138 -19.50 9.67 -19.65
N THR A 139 -19.61 8.56 -18.90
CA THR A 139 -20.62 8.40 -17.83
C THR A 139 -20.14 8.80 -16.44
N HIS A 140 -18.90 9.29 -16.29
CA HIS A 140 -18.28 9.64 -15.01
C HIS A 140 -17.87 11.12 -14.95
N ASP A 141 -17.84 11.69 -13.74
CA ASP A 141 -17.24 13.00 -13.49
C ASP A 141 -15.70 12.91 -13.55
N ILE A 142 -15.04 14.01 -13.88
CA ILE A 142 -13.58 14.14 -13.90
C ILE A 142 -12.96 13.73 -12.55
N ASN A 143 -13.66 13.96 -11.44
CA ASN A 143 -13.18 13.65 -10.10
C ASN A 143 -13.50 12.23 -9.63
N ASP A 144 -14.27 11.46 -10.41
CA ASP A 144 -14.54 10.05 -10.09
C ASP A 144 -13.26 9.21 -10.21
N PHE A 145 -13.18 8.14 -9.43
CA PHE A 145 -11.99 7.30 -9.36
C PHE A 145 -12.09 6.06 -10.24
N ILE A 146 -11.15 5.90 -11.17
CA ILE A 146 -10.82 4.61 -11.79
C ILE A 146 -10.19 3.69 -10.73
N MET A 147 -9.34 4.28 -9.90
CA MET A 147 -8.65 3.62 -8.81
C MET A 147 -8.73 4.51 -7.57
N LYS A 148 -9.48 4.08 -6.55
CA LYS A 148 -9.66 4.87 -5.31
C LYS A 148 -8.33 5.08 -4.57
N PRO A 149 -8.12 6.24 -3.91
CA PRO A 149 -6.95 6.47 -3.07
C PRO A 149 -6.93 5.56 -1.84
N LEU A 150 -5.74 5.30 -1.30
CA LEU A 150 -5.51 4.50 -0.10
C LEU A 150 -4.93 5.37 1.02
N PRO A 151 -5.73 6.25 1.66
CA PRO A 151 -5.23 7.18 2.67
C PRO A 151 -4.72 6.47 3.93
N ASN A 152 -5.27 5.31 4.28
CA ASN A 152 -4.86 4.55 5.47
C ASN A 152 -3.53 3.84 5.32
N HIS A 153 -2.87 3.90 4.15
CA HIS A 153 -1.45 3.56 4.07
C HIS A 153 -0.58 4.39 5.03
N LEU A 154 -1.06 5.56 5.46
CA LEU A 154 -0.47 6.33 6.56
C LEU A 154 -0.23 5.46 7.81
N PHE A 155 -1.12 4.51 8.09
CA PHE A 155 -1.03 3.58 9.21
C PHE A 155 -0.47 2.23 8.74
N THR A 156 0.85 2.16 8.55
CA THR A 156 1.54 0.95 8.09
C THR A 156 1.44 -0.24 9.05
N ARG A 157 0.93 -0.03 10.27
CA ARG A 157 0.72 -1.05 11.30
C ARG A 157 -0.32 -2.10 10.90
N ASP A 158 -1.41 -1.72 10.23
CA ASP A 158 -2.58 -2.59 10.17
C ASP A 158 -2.53 -3.60 9.04
N THR A 159 -1.97 -3.21 7.89
CA THR A 159 -2.03 -3.98 6.64
C THR A 159 -1.10 -5.18 6.62
N SER A 160 0.01 -5.10 7.37
CA SER A 160 0.87 -6.24 7.63
C SER A 160 1.54 -6.12 8.99
N CYS A 161 1.73 -7.25 9.68
CA CYS A 161 2.45 -7.29 10.94
C CYS A 161 3.51 -8.41 10.93
N TRP A 162 4.65 -8.14 11.55
CA TRP A 162 5.74 -9.10 11.70
C TRP A 162 5.68 -9.74 13.10
N ILE A 163 5.75 -11.06 13.15
CA ILE A 163 5.68 -11.88 14.35
C ILE A 163 6.85 -12.84 14.32
N TYR A 164 7.87 -12.58 15.15
CA TYR A 164 9.17 -13.25 15.11
C TYR A 164 9.75 -13.21 13.69
N ASN A 165 10.11 -14.36 13.11
CA ASN A 165 10.63 -14.50 11.76
C ASN A 165 9.52 -14.69 10.71
N GLY A 166 8.30 -14.26 10.99
CA GLY A 166 7.18 -14.37 10.06
C GLY A 166 6.45 -13.05 9.84
N VAL A 167 5.73 -12.96 8.74
CA VAL A 167 4.88 -11.83 8.39
C VAL A 167 3.46 -12.31 8.11
N SER A 168 2.50 -11.52 8.54
CA SER A 168 1.10 -11.66 8.17
C SER A 168 0.72 -10.50 7.27
N ILE A 169 0.23 -10.79 6.06
CA ILE A 169 -0.45 -9.80 5.21
C ILE A 169 -1.93 -9.94 5.52
N ASN A 170 -2.49 -8.96 6.20
CA ASN A 170 -3.72 -9.17 6.95
C ASN A 170 -4.97 -9.11 6.05
N PRO A 171 -5.92 -10.04 6.17
CA PRO A 171 -7.22 -9.93 5.51
C PRO A 171 -8.02 -8.77 6.13
N MET A 172 -7.99 -7.61 5.47
CA MET A 172 -8.60 -6.38 5.98
C MET A 172 -10.13 -6.49 6.03
N ALA A 173 -10.72 -6.07 7.16
CA ALA A 173 -12.16 -6.16 7.39
C ALA A 173 -12.99 -5.24 6.48
N LYS A 174 -12.45 -4.06 6.16
CA LYS A 174 -13.15 -3.06 5.36
C LYS A 174 -12.75 -3.13 3.88
N PRO A 175 -13.72 -3.21 2.94
CA PRO A 175 -13.42 -3.26 1.50
C PRO A 175 -12.50 -2.13 1.01
N ALA A 176 -12.62 -0.92 1.57
CA ALA A 176 -11.78 0.21 1.21
C ALA A 176 -10.28 -0.02 1.47
N ARG A 177 -9.93 -0.86 2.46
CA ARG A 177 -8.55 -1.15 2.86
C ARG A 177 -7.96 -2.39 2.22
N GLN A 178 -8.78 -3.28 1.66
CA GLN A 178 -8.31 -4.55 1.09
C GLN A 178 -7.24 -4.35 0.00
N ARG A 179 -7.38 -3.30 -0.82
CA ARG A 179 -6.40 -2.95 -1.86
C ARG A 179 -5.03 -2.51 -1.32
N GLU A 180 -4.93 -2.08 -0.06
CA GLU A 180 -3.65 -1.71 0.57
C GLU A 180 -2.70 -2.90 0.60
N THR A 181 -3.24 -4.10 0.88
CA THR A 181 -2.46 -5.32 0.98
C THR A 181 -1.73 -5.68 -0.31
N ASN A 182 -2.29 -5.36 -1.48
CA ASN A 182 -1.65 -5.65 -2.78
C ASN A 182 -0.29 -4.99 -2.93
N ASN A 183 -0.13 -3.75 -2.43
CA ASN A 183 1.17 -3.08 -2.46
C ASN A 183 2.20 -3.82 -1.59
N LEU A 184 1.79 -4.30 -0.41
CA LEU A 184 2.65 -5.06 0.50
C LEU A 184 2.94 -6.48 -0.02
N ARG A 185 1.95 -7.15 -0.62
CA ARG A 185 2.12 -8.45 -1.31
C ARG A 185 3.21 -8.33 -2.36
N ALA A 186 3.14 -7.30 -3.21
CA ALA A 186 4.15 -7.08 -4.22
C ALA A 186 5.54 -6.82 -3.62
N ILE A 187 5.63 -5.94 -2.63
CA ILE A 187 6.90 -5.63 -1.94
C ILE A 187 7.50 -6.89 -1.32
N TYR A 188 6.75 -7.64 -0.52
CA TYR A 188 7.28 -8.83 0.15
C TYR A 188 7.59 -9.99 -0.81
N ARG A 189 6.94 -10.04 -1.98
CA ARG A 189 7.18 -11.07 -2.98
C ARG A 189 8.37 -10.78 -3.89
N TRP A 190 8.52 -9.54 -4.38
CA TRP A 190 9.48 -9.23 -5.45
C TRP A 190 10.58 -8.26 -5.05
N HIS A 191 10.40 -7.45 -4.02
CA HIS A 191 11.42 -6.46 -3.67
C HIS A 191 12.72 -7.14 -3.20
N PRO A 192 13.91 -6.73 -3.67
CA PRO A 192 15.19 -7.37 -3.33
C PRO A 192 15.49 -7.44 -1.82
N GLN A 193 14.92 -6.52 -1.04
CA GLN A 193 15.06 -6.55 0.41
C GLN A 193 14.41 -7.79 1.05
N PHE A 194 13.29 -8.27 0.48
CA PHE A 194 12.41 -9.30 1.07
C PHE A 194 12.32 -10.60 0.27
N ALA A 195 12.40 -10.56 -1.07
CA ALA A 195 12.09 -11.69 -1.95
C ALA A 195 12.93 -12.97 -1.69
N GLY A 196 14.17 -12.81 -1.22
CA GLY A 196 15.06 -13.91 -0.84
C GLY A 196 15.08 -14.22 0.66
N GLY A 197 14.17 -13.64 1.44
CA GLY A 197 14.08 -13.87 2.88
C GLY A 197 13.40 -15.20 3.20
N ASP A 198 13.98 -15.95 4.13
CA ASP A 198 13.38 -17.16 4.69
C ASP A 198 12.52 -16.77 5.90
N PHE A 199 11.32 -16.27 5.64
CA PHE A 199 10.35 -15.89 6.67
C PHE A 199 9.00 -16.57 6.43
N ILE A 200 8.32 -16.89 7.53
CA ILE A 200 7.01 -17.54 7.52
C ILE A 200 5.95 -16.55 6.99
N LYS A 201 5.03 -17.00 6.14
CA LYS A 201 3.85 -16.22 5.74
C LYS A 201 2.63 -16.81 6.44
N TYR A 202 2.09 -16.11 7.45
CA TYR A 202 0.95 -16.61 8.24
C TYR A 202 -0.37 -16.46 7.48
N PHE A 203 -0.63 -15.24 7.03
CA PHE A 203 -1.61 -14.94 6.00
C PHE A 203 -0.82 -14.49 4.78
N GLY A 204 -0.84 -15.35 3.76
CA GLY A 204 0.05 -15.28 2.60
C GLY A 204 -0.58 -14.63 1.38
N ASP A 205 0.24 -14.51 0.33
CA ASP A 205 -0.01 -14.00 -1.02
C ASP A 205 -1.05 -14.83 -1.82
N GLU A 206 -2.08 -15.30 -1.15
CA GLU A 206 -3.11 -16.16 -1.69
C GLU A 206 -4.31 -15.29 -2.07
N ASP A 207 -4.75 -15.38 -3.34
CA ASP A 207 -6.01 -14.78 -3.79
C ASP A 207 -7.19 -15.66 -3.35
N ILE A 208 -7.37 -15.75 -2.02
CA ILE A 208 -8.45 -16.51 -1.39
C ILE A 208 -9.44 -15.59 -0.69
N ASN A 209 -10.71 -15.98 -0.75
CA ASN A 209 -11.75 -15.36 0.05
C ASN A 209 -11.68 -15.93 1.47
N TYR A 210 -11.19 -15.11 2.40
CA TYR A 210 -11.14 -15.45 3.84
C TYR A 210 -12.52 -15.39 4.53
N ASP A 211 -13.59 -15.14 3.76
CA ASP A 211 -14.97 -15.01 4.24
C ASP A 211 -15.07 -13.99 5.38
N HIS A 212 -15.42 -14.41 6.58
CA HIS A 212 -15.53 -13.55 7.75
C HIS A 212 -14.24 -13.48 8.59
N ALA A 213 -13.16 -14.17 8.20
CA ALA A 213 -11.89 -14.10 8.90
C ALA A 213 -11.14 -12.82 8.51
N THR A 214 -11.07 -11.88 9.47
CA THR A 214 -10.39 -10.61 9.30
C THR A 214 -9.34 -10.42 10.39
N LEU A 215 -8.22 -9.78 10.05
CA LEU A 215 -7.16 -9.42 10.99
C LEU A 215 -6.69 -8.00 10.68
N GLU A 216 -6.32 -7.25 11.69
CA GLU A 216 -5.59 -5.99 11.54
C GLU A 216 -4.38 -6.00 12.47
N GLY A 217 -3.26 -5.44 12.03
CA GLY A 217 -2.01 -5.50 12.79
C GLY A 217 -2.04 -4.72 14.11
N GLY A 218 -3.01 -3.81 14.31
CA GLY A 218 -3.27 -3.18 15.60
C GLY A 218 -3.72 -4.16 16.70
N ASP A 219 -4.32 -5.30 16.33
CA ASP A 219 -4.75 -6.34 17.27
C ASP A 219 -3.63 -7.37 17.59
N VAL A 220 -2.48 -7.25 16.91
CA VAL A 220 -1.35 -8.18 17.05
C VAL A 220 -0.23 -7.53 17.84
N LEU A 221 0.06 -8.07 19.02
CA LEU A 221 1.20 -7.65 19.85
C LEU A 221 2.19 -8.79 20.02
N VAL A 222 3.47 -8.51 19.72
CA VAL A 222 4.55 -9.44 20.05
C VAL A 222 5.12 -9.05 21.41
N ILE A 223 4.61 -9.66 22.48
CA ILE A 223 5.03 -9.30 23.86
C ILE A 223 6.44 -9.80 24.22
N GLY A 224 7.02 -10.69 23.42
CA GLY A 224 8.30 -11.34 23.67
C GLY A 224 8.18 -12.74 24.23
N ALA A 225 9.30 -13.46 24.23
CA ALA A 225 9.35 -14.78 24.85
C ALA A 225 9.14 -14.63 26.36
N ALA A 226 8.13 -15.31 26.90
CA ALA A 226 8.04 -15.54 28.34
C ALA A 226 9.32 -16.28 28.75
N ARG A 227 10.15 -15.64 29.59
CA ARG A 227 11.14 -16.39 30.36
C ARG A 227 10.35 -17.22 31.36
N CYS A 228 10.06 -18.48 31.02
CA CYS A 228 9.74 -19.51 32.00
C CYS A 228 11.04 -19.99 32.65
#